data_AF-A0AAD8CCA8-F1
#
_entry.id   AF-A0AAD8CCA8-F1
#
_cell.length_a   1.000
_cell.length_b   1.000
_cell.length_c   1.000
_cell.angle_alpha   90.00
_cell.angle_beta   90.00
_cell.angle_gamma   90.00
#
_symmetry.space_group_name_H-M   'P 1'
#
loop_
_entity.id
_entity.type
_entity.pdbx_description
1 polymer ?
#
loop_
_entity_poly.entity_id
_entity_poly.type
_entity_poly.pdbx_seq_one_letter_code
_entity_poly.pdbx_strand_id
1 'polypeptide(L)'
;TNFFGGTDIIKGYYRIKCLGNESTLDACHVTKSDKTHVCSKKTSVAGVVCSNYLPDLVPNLRALEDSVRLQDQPLYYLRCSMEENCLSDSAYVVYNTSSAWRSHLRRLLRFSTVVHNRGLADFKPYLPRGQWQWHACH
;
A
#
# COMPACT_ATOMS: atom_id res chain seq x y z
N THR A 1 12.96 -11.86 -13.74
CA THR A 1 12.10 -13.02 -14.02
C THR A 1 11.37 -12.77 -15.32
N ASN A 2 11.54 -13.65 -16.32
CA ASN A 2 10.86 -13.60 -17.62
C ASN A 2 9.59 -14.46 -17.58
N PHE A 3 8.78 -14.30 -16.52
CA PHE A 3 7.75 -15.28 -16.12
C PHE A 3 6.73 -15.56 -17.24
N PHE A 4 6.40 -14.54 -18.04
CA PHE A 4 5.49 -14.66 -19.19
C PHE A 4 6.20 -14.64 -20.55
N GLY A 5 7.54 -14.59 -20.58
CA GLY A 5 8.29 -14.41 -21.83
C GLY A 5 8.22 -12.99 -22.40
N GLY A 6 8.39 -12.88 -23.72
CA GLY A 6 8.20 -11.63 -24.47
C GLY A 6 9.47 -10.80 -24.70
N THR A 7 10.66 -11.32 -24.41
CA THR A 7 11.93 -10.56 -24.57
C THR A 7 12.27 -10.17 -26.00
N ASP A 8 11.73 -10.90 -26.99
CA ASP A 8 12.02 -10.72 -28.41
C ASP A 8 10.88 -10.03 -29.18
N ILE A 9 9.86 -9.50 -28.48
CA ILE A 9 8.78 -8.76 -29.11
C ILE A 9 9.19 -7.32 -29.42
N ILE A 10 8.68 -6.80 -30.55
CA ILE A 10 8.79 -5.37 -30.86
C ILE A 10 7.91 -4.61 -29.86
N LYS A 11 8.52 -3.64 -29.18
CA LYS A 11 7.84 -2.85 -28.14
C LYS A 11 7.18 -1.64 -28.78
N GLY A 12 5.86 -1.69 -28.93
CA GLY A 12 5.08 -0.56 -29.47
C GLY A 12 4.85 0.57 -28.47
N TYR A 13 4.83 0.24 -27.18
CA TYR A 13 4.52 1.17 -26.09
C TYR A 13 5.64 1.23 -25.05
N TYR A 14 5.93 2.42 -24.56
CA TYR A 14 6.92 2.67 -23.51
C TYR A 14 6.26 2.90 -22.14
N ARG A 15 5.19 3.69 -22.10
CA ARG A 15 4.47 4.04 -20.89
C ARG A 15 2.98 4.09 -21.17
N ILE A 16 2.24 3.14 -20.60
CA ILE A 16 0.78 3.09 -20.67
C ILE A 16 0.26 3.48 -19.30
N LYS A 17 -0.64 4.47 -19.25
CA LYS A 17 -1.39 4.83 -18.06
C LYS A 17 -2.87 4.90 -18.40
N CYS A 18 -3.64 3.97 -17.86
CA CYS A 18 -5.08 3.93 -18.02
C CYS A 18 -5.76 4.51 -16.77
N LEU A 19 -6.93 5.12 -16.95
CA LEU A 19 -7.85 5.52 -15.89
C LEU A 19 -8.66 4.32 -15.38
N GLY A 20 -8.87 3.31 -16.23
CA GLY A 20 -9.62 2.08 -15.93
C GLY A 20 -11.03 2.04 -16.53
N ASN A 21 -11.45 3.07 -17.27
CA ASN A 21 -12.73 3.13 -17.98
C ASN A 21 -12.58 3.04 -19.51
N GLU A 22 -11.36 2.88 -20.01
CA GLU A 22 -11.06 2.73 -21.42
C GLU A 22 -11.47 1.34 -21.95
N SER A 23 -12.02 1.29 -23.16
CA SER A 23 -12.41 0.03 -23.81
C SER A 23 -11.25 -0.68 -24.52
N THR A 24 -10.18 0.06 -24.86
CA THR A 24 -8.99 -0.47 -25.54
C THR A 24 -7.73 0.18 -24.98
N LEU A 25 -6.58 -0.50 -25.10
CA LEU A 25 -5.29 0.01 -24.62
C LEU A 25 -4.86 1.31 -25.32
N ASP A 26 -5.25 1.48 -26.58
CA ASP A 26 -4.90 2.67 -27.38
C ASP A 26 -5.65 3.93 -26.93
N ALA A 27 -6.77 3.76 -26.23
CA ALA A 27 -7.53 4.86 -25.64
C ALA A 27 -6.94 5.36 -24.31
N CYS A 28 -6.02 4.59 -23.70
CA CYS A 28 -5.30 5.04 -22.52
C CYS A 28 -4.29 6.14 -22.86
N HIS A 29 -3.75 6.81 -21.84
CA HIS A 29 -2.64 7.72 -22.02
C HIS A 29 -1.35 6.94 -22.34
N VAL A 30 -1.08 6.74 -23.63
CA VAL A 30 0.03 5.93 -24.14
C VAL A 30 1.15 6.78 -24.73
N THR A 31 2.39 6.41 -24.44
CA THR A 31 3.58 6.89 -25.16
C THR A 31 4.08 5.79 -26.08
N LYS A 32 4.04 6.05 -27.40
CA LYS A 32 4.57 5.13 -28.42
C LYS A 32 6.09 5.08 -28.34
N SER A 33 6.67 3.93 -28.65
CA SER A 33 8.12 3.82 -28.72
C SER A 33 8.66 4.61 -29.91
N ASP A 34 9.62 5.49 -29.65
CA ASP A 34 10.34 6.28 -30.65
C ASP A 34 11.84 6.33 -30.32
N LYS A 35 12.61 7.26 -30.91
CA LYS A 35 14.05 7.38 -30.66
C LYS A 35 14.40 7.82 -29.22
N THR A 36 13.47 8.46 -28.51
CA THR A 36 13.70 8.99 -27.15
C THR A 36 13.00 8.15 -26.08
N HIS A 37 11.95 7.42 -26.43
CA HIS A 37 11.14 6.56 -25.57
C HIS A 37 11.37 5.09 -25.92
N VAL A 38 12.50 4.55 -25.45
CA VAL A 38 12.90 3.15 -25.66
C VAL A 38 12.96 2.42 -24.32
N CYS A 39 12.33 1.25 -24.24
CA CYS A 39 12.40 0.40 -23.06
C CYS A 39 13.84 -0.11 -22.86
N SER A 40 14.50 0.33 -21.78
CA SER A 40 15.94 0.16 -21.58
C SER A 40 16.42 -1.30 -21.52
N LYS A 41 15.59 -2.25 -21.07
CA LYS A 41 15.94 -3.67 -20.99
C LYS A 41 15.05 -4.49 -21.90
N LYS A 42 15.59 -5.54 -22.54
CA LYS A 42 14.80 -6.52 -23.32
C LYS A 42 13.67 -7.15 -22.48
N THR A 43 13.90 -7.33 -21.18
CA THR A 43 12.94 -7.87 -20.21
C THR A 43 11.87 -6.88 -19.73
N SER A 44 11.92 -5.61 -20.15
CA SER A 44 10.88 -4.62 -19.83
C SER A 44 9.64 -4.87 -20.69
N VAL A 45 8.85 -5.85 -20.26
CA VAL A 45 7.60 -6.28 -20.89
C VAL A 45 6.54 -6.37 -19.79
N ALA A 46 5.36 -5.82 -20.06
CA ALA A 46 4.21 -5.96 -19.16
C ALA A 46 3.47 -7.28 -19.46
N GLY A 47 3.10 -8.01 -18.42
CA GLY A 47 2.24 -9.19 -18.50
C GLY A 47 1.00 -9.00 -17.63
N VAL A 48 -0.10 -9.65 -18.01
CA VAL A 48 -1.37 -9.58 -17.27
C VAL A 48 -1.88 -11.00 -16.98
N VAL A 49 -2.58 -11.15 -15.86
CA VAL A 49 -3.31 -12.36 -15.50
C VAL A 49 -4.76 -11.95 -15.29
N CYS A 50 -5.67 -12.59 -16.03
CA CYS A 50 -7.09 -12.29 -15.98
C CYS A 50 -7.83 -13.30 -15.08
N SER A 51 -8.88 -12.83 -14.41
CA SER A 51 -9.80 -13.64 -13.62
C SER A 51 -11.23 -13.17 -13.87
N ASN A 52 -12.20 -14.08 -13.81
CA ASN A 52 -13.62 -13.74 -13.95
C ASN A 52 -14.20 -13.09 -12.67
N TYR A 53 -13.51 -13.25 -11.53
CA TYR A 53 -13.96 -12.74 -10.24
C TYR A 53 -12.85 -11.93 -9.56
N LEU A 54 -13.24 -10.86 -8.87
CA LEU A 54 -12.34 -9.95 -8.14
C LEU A 54 -12.90 -9.62 -6.75
N PRO A 55 -12.03 -9.39 -5.76
CA PRO A 55 -12.43 -8.80 -4.48
C PRO A 55 -12.82 -7.33 -4.64
N ASP A 56 -13.68 -6.84 -3.75
CA ASP A 56 -14.08 -5.42 -3.66
C ASP A 56 -14.06 -5.01 -2.18
N LEU A 57 -13.06 -4.22 -1.78
CA LEU A 57 -12.83 -3.84 -0.39
C LEU A 57 -13.48 -2.49 -0.09
N VAL A 58 -14.49 -2.50 0.79
CA VAL A 58 -15.24 -1.31 1.17
C VAL A 58 -15.05 -1.02 2.66
N PRO A 59 -14.49 0.15 3.03
CA PRO A 59 -14.40 0.56 4.43
C PRO A 59 -15.78 0.86 5.01
N ASN A 60 -16.01 0.46 6.26
CA ASN A 60 -17.23 0.77 6.99
C ASN A 60 -17.10 2.15 7.67
N LEU A 61 -17.72 3.16 7.06
CA LEU A 61 -17.66 4.54 7.56
C LEU A 61 -18.36 4.72 8.90
N ARG A 62 -19.49 4.05 9.15
CA ARG A 62 -20.20 4.14 10.43
C ARG A 62 -19.36 3.60 11.58
N ALA A 63 -18.72 2.44 11.38
CA ALA A 63 -17.84 1.88 12.40
C ALA A 63 -16.66 2.81 12.74
N LEU A 64 -16.15 3.55 11.75
CA LEU A 64 -15.15 4.60 11.98
C LEU A 64 -15.76 5.73 12.82
N GLU A 65 -16.87 6.34 12.35
CA GLU A 65 -17.56 7.44 13.03
C GLU A 65 -17.90 7.13 14.49
N ASP A 66 -18.47 5.95 14.74
CA ASP A 66 -18.91 5.51 16.07
C ASP A 66 -17.75 5.24 17.05
N SER A 67 -16.55 4.96 16.53
CA SER A 67 -15.38 4.57 17.34
C SER A 67 -14.33 5.68 17.47
N VAL A 68 -14.48 6.78 16.73
CA VAL A 68 -13.54 7.91 16.78
C VAL A 68 -13.50 8.51 18.19
N ARG A 69 -12.29 8.58 18.76
CA ARG A 69 -12.05 9.24 20.05
C ARG A 69 -10.62 9.75 20.18
N LEU A 70 -10.44 10.81 20.97
CA LEU A 70 -9.13 11.27 21.39
C LEU A 70 -8.70 10.54 22.66
N GLN A 71 -7.45 10.13 22.71
CA GLN A 71 -6.85 9.52 23.89
C GLN A 71 -5.43 10.07 24.08
N ASP A 72 -5.19 10.70 25.22
CA ASP A 72 -3.85 11.07 25.64
C ASP A 72 -3.18 9.87 26.33
N GLN A 73 -2.00 9.47 25.83
CA GLN A 73 -1.24 8.32 26.34
C GLN A 73 0.22 8.68 26.60
N PRO A 74 0.76 8.35 27.78
CA PRO A 74 2.20 8.40 28.02
C PRO A 74 2.98 7.53 27.03
N LEU A 75 4.12 8.03 26.55
CA LEU A 75 5.02 7.28 25.67
C LEU A 75 5.46 5.94 26.26
N TYR A 76 5.50 5.83 27.59
CA TYR A 76 5.77 4.56 28.28
C TYR A 76 4.86 3.41 27.80
N TYR A 77 3.57 3.65 27.58
CA TYR A 77 2.62 2.63 27.12
C TYR A 77 2.64 2.42 25.60
N LEU A 78 3.30 3.31 24.86
CA LEU A 78 3.36 3.29 23.39
C LEU A 78 4.70 2.75 22.86
N ARG A 79 5.49 2.08 23.71
CA ARG A 79 6.83 1.62 23.36
C ARG A 79 6.84 0.72 22.11
N CYS A 80 5.98 -0.30 22.07
CA CYS A 80 5.89 -1.17 20.90
C CYS A 80 5.53 -0.37 19.63
N SER A 81 4.53 0.51 19.74
CA SER A 81 4.14 1.39 18.64
C SER A 81 5.27 2.32 18.18
N MET A 82 6.18 2.72 19.05
CA MET A 82 7.37 3.47 18.67
C MET A 82 8.36 2.61 17.91
N GLU A 83 8.67 1.41 18.43
CA GLU A 83 9.59 0.45 17.81
C GLU A 83 9.10 0.03 16.41
N GLU A 84 7.78 -0.03 16.20
CA GLU A 84 7.11 -0.31 14.92
C GLU A 84 6.78 0.95 14.09
N ASN A 85 7.38 2.11 14.40
CA ASN A 85 7.25 3.34 13.59
C ASN A 85 5.81 3.88 13.41
N CYS A 86 4.93 3.66 14.39
CA CYS A 86 3.53 4.10 14.34
C CYS A 86 3.27 5.51 14.91
N LEU A 87 4.26 6.15 15.55
CA LEU A 87 4.11 7.51 16.10
C LEU A 87 4.68 8.57 15.13
N SER A 88 4.34 9.84 15.32
CA SER A 88 4.94 10.92 14.52
C SER A 88 6.35 11.28 15.00
N ASP A 89 7.16 11.85 14.12
CA ASP A 89 8.59 12.17 14.33
C ASP A 89 8.90 12.86 15.66
N SER A 90 8.03 13.79 16.08
CA SER A 90 8.16 14.50 17.37
C SER A 90 8.27 13.57 18.59
N ALA A 91 7.65 12.37 18.55
CA ALA A 91 7.77 11.39 19.63
C ALA A 91 9.19 10.82 19.74
N TYR A 92 9.87 10.60 18.60
CA TYR A 92 11.23 10.09 18.54
C TYR A 92 12.26 11.15 18.95
N VAL A 93 12.01 12.42 18.62
CA VAL A 93 12.82 13.53 19.13
C VAL A 93 12.79 13.53 20.65
N VAL A 94 11.61 13.48 21.26
CA VAL A 94 11.45 13.46 22.72
C VAL A 94 12.13 12.23 23.34
N TYR A 95 11.97 11.05 22.73
CA TYR A 95 12.61 9.82 23.18
C TYR A 95 14.13 9.91 23.26
N ASN A 96 14.76 10.56 22.27
CA ASN A 96 16.21 10.69 22.18
C ASN A 96 16.77 11.86 23.00
N THR A 97 15.97 12.89 23.27
CA THR A 97 16.46 14.15 23.87
C THR A 97 16.07 14.33 25.33
N SER A 98 15.05 13.63 25.82
CA SER A 98 14.52 13.82 27.17
C SER A 98 14.75 12.60 28.06
N SER A 99 15.35 12.81 29.23
CA SER A 99 15.44 11.78 30.29
C SER A 99 14.07 11.39 30.87
N ALA A 100 13.07 12.28 30.73
CA ALA A 100 11.70 12.10 31.20
C ALA A 100 10.73 11.68 30.07
N TRP A 101 11.24 11.14 28.94
CA TRP A 101 10.42 10.78 27.77
C TRP A 101 9.23 9.88 28.12
N ARG A 102 9.39 8.97 29.10
CA ARG A 102 8.35 8.00 29.51
C ARG A 102 7.03 8.67 29.90
N SER A 103 7.11 9.84 30.54
CA SER A 103 5.96 10.59 31.04
C SER A 103 5.38 11.55 30.00
N HIS A 104 6.05 11.77 28.87
CA HIS A 104 5.55 12.66 27.83
C HIS A 104 4.31 12.04 27.19
N LEU A 105 3.28 12.87 27.01
CA LEU A 105 2.00 12.44 26.45
C LEU A 105 1.98 12.57 24.94
N ARG A 106 1.29 11.63 24.30
CA ARG A 106 0.87 11.72 22.90
C ARG A 106 -0.64 11.72 22.84
N ARG A 107 -1.19 12.70 22.14
CA ARG A 107 -2.60 12.72 21.78
C ARG A 107 -2.82 11.83 20.56
N LEU A 108 -3.62 10.79 20.72
CA LEU A 108 -3.93 9.83 19.67
C LEU A 108 -5.39 9.99 19.26
N LEU A 109 -5.64 10.20 17.97
CA LEU A 109 -6.96 10.01 17.38
C LEU A 109 -7.12 8.53 17.07
N ARG A 110 -7.89 7.82 17.90
CA ARG A 110 -8.17 6.39 17.71
C ARG A 110 -9.51 6.22 17.01
N PHE A 111 -9.57 5.22 16.15
CA PHE A 111 -10.79 4.77 15.46
C PHE A 111 -10.60 3.31 15.03
N SER A 112 -11.69 2.64 14.72
CA SER A 112 -11.69 1.27 14.21
C SER A 112 -11.73 1.27 12.68
N THR A 113 -10.85 0.47 12.06
CA THR A 113 -10.85 0.21 10.63
C THR A 113 -11.51 -1.13 10.35
N VAL A 114 -12.77 -1.10 9.95
CA VAL A 114 -13.50 -2.31 9.51
C VAL A 114 -13.61 -2.25 7.99
N VAL A 115 -13.08 -3.28 7.31
CA VAL A 115 -13.11 -3.37 5.84
C VAL A 115 -13.84 -4.65 5.45
N HIS A 116 -14.87 -4.51 4.62
CA HIS A 116 -15.65 -5.64 4.12
C HIS A 116 -15.24 -5.97 2.70
N ASN A 117 -15.12 -7.26 2.39
CA ASN A 117 -15.05 -7.72 1.01
C ASN A 117 -16.48 -7.94 0.49
N ARG A 118 -16.92 -7.06 -0.41
CA ARG A 118 -18.21 -7.15 -1.13
C ARG A 118 -18.04 -7.73 -2.55
N GLY A 119 -16.84 -8.16 -2.90
CA GLY A 119 -16.53 -8.73 -4.20
C GLY A 119 -16.95 -10.18 -4.34
N LEU A 120 -16.61 -10.76 -5.48
CA LEU A 120 -16.96 -12.14 -5.85
C LEU A 120 -15.80 -13.13 -5.65
N ALA A 121 -14.67 -12.67 -5.11
CA ALA A 121 -13.51 -13.49 -4.81
C ALA A 121 -12.85 -13.06 -3.51
N ASP A 122 -12.08 -13.97 -2.90
CA ASP A 122 -11.28 -13.68 -1.71
C ASP A 122 -10.21 -12.61 -1.99
N PHE A 123 -10.05 -11.68 -1.07
CA PHE A 123 -8.90 -10.79 -1.05
C PHE A 123 -7.67 -11.56 -0.53
N LYS A 124 -6.60 -11.61 -1.33
CA LYS A 124 -5.37 -12.32 -1.01
C LYS A 124 -4.19 -11.35 -1.00
N PRO A 125 -3.24 -11.49 -0.06
CA PRO A 125 -2.02 -10.68 -0.07
C PRO A 125 -1.20 -10.99 -1.32
N TYR A 126 -0.61 -9.94 -1.90
CA TYR A 126 0.28 -10.08 -3.05
C TYR A 126 1.56 -10.82 -2.69
N LEU A 127 2.12 -10.56 -1.50
CA LEU A 127 3.37 -11.15 -1.06
C LEU A 127 3.15 -12.59 -0.57
N PRO A 128 4.04 -13.54 -0.95
CA PRO A 128 4.02 -14.89 -0.41
C PRO A 128 4.34 -14.89 1.08
N ARG A 129 3.92 -15.96 1.79
CA ARG A 129 4.10 -16.10 3.24
C ARG A 129 5.53 -15.87 3.73
N GLY A 130 6.53 -16.32 2.97
CA GLY A 130 7.95 -16.14 3.32
C GLY A 130 8.44 -14.68 3.30
N GLN A 131 7.62 -13.75 2.80
CA GLN A 131 7.89 -12.31 2.77
C GLN A 131 6.97 -11.52 3.71
N TRP A 132 6.15 -12.20 4.52
CA TRP A 132 5.34 -11.52 5.51
C TRP A 132 6.24 -11.00 6.62
N GLN A 133 5.95 -9.77 7.05
CA GLN A 133 6.65 -9.14 8.15
C GLN A 133 5.87 -9.37 9.44
N TRP A 134 6.59 -9.84 10.46
CA TRP A 134 6.05 -9.89 11.81
C TRP A 134 5.92 -8.47 12.35
N HIS A 135 4.86 -8.20 13.11
CA HIS A 135 4.65 -6.91 13.74
C HIS A 135 4.45 -7.14 15.24
N ALA A 136 5.39 -6.67 16.06
CA ALA A 136 5.50 -7.11 17.45
C ALA A 136 4.28 -6.77 18.31
N CYS A 137 3.50 -5.77 17.90
CA CYS A 137 2.37 -5.30 18.70
C CYS A 137 1.08 -6.14 18.51
N HIS A 138 0.98 -6.97 17.46
CA HIS A 138 -0.25 -7.72 17.12
C HIS A 138 0.04 -9.03 16.36
#